data_AF-A0AA39W7G9-F1
#
_entry.id   AF-A0AA39W7G9-F1
#
_cell.length_a   1.000
_cell.length_b   1.000
_cell.length_c   1.000
_cell.angle_alpha   90.00
_cell.angle_beta   90.00
_cell.angle_gamma   90.00
#
_symmetry.space_group_name_H-M   'P 1'
#
loop_
_entity.id
_entity.type
_entity.pdbx_description
1 polymer ?
#
loop_
_entity_poly.entity_id
_entity_poly.type
_entity_poly.pdbx_seq_one_letter_code
_entity_poly.pdbx_strand_id
1 'polypeptide(L)'
;MMKRRLLNSPPPEEKVSNIENVELSKNISSLPKVLIVDIFSRLTILEAARTSVVSYGWRYWWTFNANLDFYALKTIWNCSMRIVESYPFVSAGEEMRSKYRQEMRSKYINWVDKVLELHRGSINEFGIYFDLDDDNKSYITNWIHTALAKGVQKLELDFAHFLMLGHYNATRDINDVIQRANAMRYGLATGVFTGSLETANTMMRVLKAGIV
;
A
#
# COMPACT_ATOMS: atom_id res chain seq x y z
N MET A 1 -21.10 24.27 -64.62
CA MET A 1 -22.50 23.84 -64.38
C MET A 1 -22.49 22.35 -64.11
N MET A 2 -22.57 21.90 -62.85
CA MET A 2 -23.10 20.58 -62.42
C MET A 2 -22.97 20.42 -60.89
N LYS A 3 -24.10 20.05 -60.26
CA LYS A 3 -24.34 19.84 -58.83
C LYS A 3 -23.85 18.46 -58.33
N ARG A 4 -23.76 18.36 -56.99
CA ARG A 4 -23.87 17.18 -56.06
C ARG A 4 -22.58 17.07 -55.21
N ARG A 5 -22.60 16.97 -53.88
CA ARG A 5 -23.52 16.30 -52.95
C ARG A 5 -23.59 17.04 -51.61
N LEU A 6 -24.80 17.21 -51.08
CA LEU A 6 -25.05 17.23 -49.63
C LEU A 6 -25.28 15.76 -49.22
N LEU A 7 -24.61 15.27 -48.19
CA LEU A 7 -25.12 14.20 -47.34
C LEU A 7 -24.39 14.21 -45.98
N ASN A 8 -25.14 14.60 -44.95
CA ASN A 8 -25.13 14.09 -43.58
C ASN A 8 -23.86 14.27 -42.72
N SER A 9 -23.82 15.38 -41.97
CA SER A 9 -23.12 15.40 -40.68
C SER A 9 -24.05 14.83 -39.60
N PRO A 10 -23.57 13.96 -38.69
CA PRO A 10 -24.38 13.45 -37.59
C PRO A 10 -24.69 14.58 -36.58
N PRO A 11 -25.80 14.49 -35.82
CA PRO A 11 -26.12 15.49 -34.81
C PRO A 11 -25.03 15.50 -33.72
N PRO A 12 -24.77 16.65 -33.08
CA PRO A 12 -23.74 16.73 -32.05
C PRO A 12 -24.11 15.81 -30.90
N GLU A 13 -23.21 14.85 -30.62
CA GLU A 13 -23.29 14.00 -29.44
C GLU A 13 -23.41 14.87 -28.19
N GLU A 14 -24.53 14.68 -27.51
CA GLU A 14 -24.92 15.33 -26.29
C GLU A 14 -23.86 15.06 -25.22
N LYS A 15 -23.12 16.09 -24.81
CA LYS A 15 -22.16 16.09 -23.70
C LYS A 15 -22.88 15.91 -22.36
N VAL A 16 -23.50 14.75 -22.13
CA VAL A 16 -24.27 14.49 -20.90
C VAL A 16 -23.36 14.15 -19.70
N SER A 17 -22.08 13.81 -19.91
CA SER A 17 -21.18 13.45 -18.81
C SER A 17 -20.50 14.63 -18.08
N ASN A 18 -20.65 15.87 -18.57
CA ASN A 18 -19.96 17.03 -17.98
C ASN A 18 -20.84 17.92 -17.10
N ILE A 19 -22.16 17.82 -17.19
CA ILE A 19 -23.07 18.72 -16.46
C ILE A 19 -23.21 18.27 -15.00
N GLU A 20 -23.41 16.96 -14.75
CA GLU A 20 -23.50 16.41 -13.39
C GLU A 20 -22.19 16.58 -12.60
N ASN A 21 -21.03 16.41 -13.25
CA ASN A 21 -19.71 16.57 -12.62
C ASN A 21 -19.42 18.04 -12.23
N VAL A 22 -19.90 19.00 -13.01
CA VAL A 22 -19.76 20.44 -12.71
C VAL A 22 -20.70 20.88 -11.59
N GLU A 23 -21.85 20.23 -11.45
CA GLU A 23 -22.84 20.55 -10.42
C GLU A 23 -22.48 19.96 -9.05
N LEU A 24 -21.94 18.72 -9.02
CA LEU A 24 -21.42 18.08 -7.80
C LEU A 24 -20.18 18.81 -7.24
N SER A 25 -19.25 19.24 -8.10
CA SER A 25 -18.02 19.95 -7.68
C SER A 25 -18.31 21.34 -7.07
N LYS A 26 -19.38 22.00 -7.53
CA LYS A 26 -19.86 23.27 -6.95
C LYS A 26 -20.49 23.09 -5.55
N ASN A 27 -21.14 21.97 -5.27
CA ASN A 27 -21.79 21.72 -3.97
C ASN A 27 -20.83 21.25 -2.86
N ILE A 28 -19.72 20.59 -3.22
CA ILE A 28 -18.74 20.13 -2.22
C ILE A 28 -17.75 21.24 -1.83
N SER A 29 -17.50 22.19 -2.75
CA SER A 29 -16.67 23.37 -2.47
C SER A 29 -17.37 24.44 -1.63
N SER A 30 -18.70 24.39 -1.52
CA SER A 30 -19.50 25.30 -0.68
C SER A 30 -19.70 24.81 0.76
N LEU A 31 -19.18 23.63 1.11
CA LEU A 31 -19.27 23.07 2.45
C LEU A 31 -18.53 23.96 3.48
N PRO A 32 -19.10 24.24 4.66
CA PRO A 32 -18.39 24.94 5.73
C PRO A 32 -17.07 24.27 6.07
N LYS A 33 -16.01 25.06 6.27
CA LYS A 33 -14.65 24.57 6.58
C LYS A 33 -14.62 23.58 7.77
N VAL A 34 -15.49 23.79 8.75
CA VAL A 34 -15.62 22.92 9.94
C VAL A 34 -16.01 21.49 9.55
N LEU A 35 -16.95 21.32 8.61
CA LEU A 35 -17.38 19.99 8.15
C LEU A 35 -16.32 19.33 7.30
N ILE A 36 -15.56 20.11 6.52
CA ILE A 36 -14.42 19.60 5.76
C ILE A 36 -13.37 19.03 6.72
N VAL A 37 -13.00 19.77 7.77
CA VAL A 37 -12.04 19.28 8.78
C VAL A 37 -12.54 18.00 9.46
N ASP A 38 -13.82 17.94 9.84
CA ASP A 38 -14.38 16.73 10.47
C ASP A 38 -14.36 15.53 9.52
N ILE A 39 -14.71 15.70 8.24
CA ILE A 39 -14.62 14.63 7.23
C ILE A 39 -13.16 14.16 7.09
N PHE A 40 -12.22 15.08 6.87
CA PHE A 40 -10.81 14.73 6.65
C PHE A 40 -10.16 14.08 7.88
N SER A 41 -10.60 14.42 9.09
CA SER A 41 -10.13 13.77 10.33
C SER A 41 -10.55 12.31 10.46
N ARG A 42 -11.60 11.90 9.74
CA ARG A 42 -12.14 10.53 9.74
C ARG A 42 -11.62 9.68 8.58
N LEU A 43 -10.92 10.28 7.62
CA LEU A 43 -10.39 9.60 6.43
C LEU A 43 -8.94 9.17 6.65
N THR A 44 -8.60 8.00 6.14
CA THR A 44 -7.19 7.62 5.96
C THR A 44 -6.50 8.59 5.00
N ILE A 45 -5.17 8.71 5.07
CA ILE A 45 -4.44 9.62 4.17
C ILE A 45 -4.69 9.32 2.68
N LEU A 46 -4.91 8.06 2.35
CA LEU A 46 -5.18 7.63 0.98
C LEU A 46 -6.58 8.02 0.51
N GLU A 47 -7.59 7.89 1.37
CA GLU A 47 -8.94 8.37 1.08
C GLU A 47 -8.97 9.90 0.99
N ALA A 48 -8.33 10.57 1.93
CA ALA A 48 -8.15 12.02 1.93
C ALA A 48 -7.46 12.49 0.63
N ALA A 49 -6.39 11.82 0.20
CA ALA A 49 -5.71 12.13 -1.06
C ALA A 49 -6.56 11.82 -2.29
N ARG A 50 -7.44 10.81 -2.27
CA ARG A 50 -8.39 10.54 -3.39
C ARG A 50 -9.47 11.61 -3.50
N THR A 51 -10.00 12.07 -2.37
CA THR A 51 -10.99 13.17 -2.35
C THR A 51 -10.41 14.51 -2.82
N SER A 52 -9.08 14.63 -2.90
CA SER A 52 -8.38 15.80 -3.47
C SER A 52 -8.74 16.09 -4.94
N VAL A 53 -9.24 15.09 -5.67
CA VAL A 53 -9.66 15.19 -7.09
C VAL A 53 -11.11 15.69 -7.22
N VAL A 54 -11.91 15.59 -6.17
CA VAL A 54 -13.34 15.93 -6.17
C VAL A 54 -13.55 17.45 -6.26
N SER A 55 -12.60 18.25 -5.76
CA SER A 55 -12.63 19.71 -5.88
C SER A 55 -11.24 20.31 -5.73
N TYR A 56 -10.96 21.39 -6.47
CA TYR A 56 -9.74 22.19 -6.31
C TYR A 56 -9.51 22.66 -4.88
N GLY A 57 -10.60 22.99 -4.16
CA GLY A 57 -10.52 23.43 -2.77
C GLY A 57 -10.04 22.33 -1.82
N TRP A 58 -10.19 21.06 -2.21
CA TRP A 58 -9.90 19.87 -1.39
C TRP A 58 -8.46 19.35 -1.61
N ARG A 59 -7.77 19.87 -2.65
CA ARG A 59 -6.49 19.37 -3.15
C ARG A 59 -5.40 19.24 -2.09
N TYR A 60 -5.39 20.12 -1.08
CA TYR A 60 -4.32 20.22 -0.09
C TYR A 60 -4.76 19.91 1.35
N TRP A 61 -6.03 19.59 1.62
CA TRP A 61 -6.49 19.40 3.00
C TRP A 61 -5.91 18.16 3.67
N TRP A 62 -5.64 17.11 2.90
CA TRP A 62 -4.95 15.92 3.40
C TRP A 62 -3.56 16.22 3.96
N THR A 63 -2.93 17.34 3.57
CA THR A 63 -1.59 17.74 4.08
C THR A 63 -1.59 18.16 5.55
N PHE A 64 -2.77 18.32 6.16
CA PHE A 64 -2.92 18.63 7.59
C PHE A 64 -3.46 17.46 8.41
N ASN A 65 -3.59 16.27 7.80
CA ASN A 65 -4.13 15.11 8.49
C ASN A 65 -3.18 14.64 9.60
N ALA A 66 -3.69 14.49 10.82
CA ALA A 66 -2.88 14.11 11.97
C ALA A 66 -2.61 12.59 12.05
N ASN A 67 -3.36 11.77 11.30
CA ASN A 67 -3.16 10.33 11.24
C ASN A 67 -2.54 9.93 9.89
N LEU A 68 -1.27 9.52 9.93
CA LEU A 68 -0.51 9.03 8.79
C LEU A 68 -0.31 7.52 8.89
N ASP A 69 -1.32 6.77 8.48
CA ASP A 69 -1.24 5.32 8.31
C ASP A 69 -0.79 4.98 6.88
N PHE A 70 0.40 4.40 6.77
CA PHE A 70 0.99 3.93 5.51
C PHE A 70 0.79 2.43 5.29
N TYR A 71 -0.43 1.93 5.52
CA TYR A 71 -0.79 0.60 5.08
C TYR A 71 -0.64 0.51 3.55
N ALA A 72 0.24 -0.38 3.09
CA ALA A 72 0.46 -0.57 1.66
C ALA A 72 -0.81 -1.11 1.01
N LEU A 73 -1.57 -0.19 0.41
CA LEU A 73 -2.84 -0.52 -0.22
C LEU A 73 -2.67 -1.60 -1.28
N LYS A 74 -3.74 -2.39 -1.41
CA LYS A 74 -4.07 -3.26 -2.54
C LYS A 74 -3.82 -2.60 -3.92
N THR A 75 -3.70 -1.28 -4.01
CA THR A 75 -3.36 -0.55 -5.25
C THR A 75 -1.90 -0.68 -5.68
N ILE A 76 -0.91 -0.59 -4.75
CA ILE A 76 0.50 -0.90 -5.05
C ILE A 76 0.62 -2.37 -5.45
N TRP A 77 -0.19 -3.23 -4.82
CA TRP A 77 -0.31 -4.64 -5.14
C TRP A 77 -0.96 -4.87 -6.51
N ASN A 78 -2.04 -4.17 -6.88
CA ASN A 78 -2.76 -4.34 -8.15
C ASN A 78 -1.96 -3.85 -9.37
N CYS A 79 -1.21 -2.74 -9.24
CA CYS A 79 -0.30 -2.29 -10.29
C CYS A 79 0.80 -3.32 -10.59
N SER A 80 1.10 -4.18 -9.61
CA SER A 80 2.19 -5.14 -9.67
C SER A 80 1.70 -6.58 -9.91
N MET A 81 0.44 -6.91 -9.55
CA MET A 81 -0.20 -8.23 -9.74
C MET A 81 -0.46 -8.58 -11.20
N ARG A 82 -0.63 -7.59 -12.10
CA ARG A 82 -0.76 -7.87 -13.54
C ARG A 82 0.47 -8.58 -14.11
N ILE A 83 1.63 -8.45 -13.45
CA ILE A 83 2.88 -9.15 -13.81
C ILE A 83 2.88 -10.59 -13.25
N VAL A 84 2.28 -10.81 -12.08
CA VAL A 84 2.31 -12.08 -11.34
C VAL A 84 1.20 -13.04 -11.79
N GLU A 85 0.00 -12.57 -12.13
CA GLU A 85 -1.08 -13.43 -12.65
C GLU A 85 -0.73 -14.08 -14.01
N SER A 86 0.29 -13.55 -14.69
CA SER A 86 0.76 -14.06 -15.98
C SER A 86 1.77 -15.21 -15.86
N TYR A 87 2.34 -15.46 -14.67
CA TYR A 87 3.43 -16.42 -14.46
C TYR A 87 3.33 -17.11 -13.09
N PRO A 88 3.46 -18.45 -13.01
CA PRO A 88 3.49 -19.11 -11.71
C PRO A 88 4.73 -18.64 -10.93
N PHE A 89 4.51 -17.81 -9.90
CA PHE A 89 5.53 -17.21 -9.02
C PHE A 89 6.52 -18.25 -8.43
N VAL A 90 6.07 -19.51 -8.36
CA VAL A 90 6.83 -20.67 -7.89
C VAL A 90 8.02 -21.01 -8.82
N SER A 91 7.93 -20.73 -10.12
CA SER A 91 9.00 -21.04 -11.10
C SER A 91 9.92 -19.85 -11.41
N ALA A 92 9.68 -18.67 -10.85
CA ALA A 92 10.60 -17.54 -11.00
C ALA A 92 11.91 -17.84 -10.23
N GLY A 93 13.07 -17.53 -10.81
CA GLY A 93 14.33 -17.58 -10.06
C GLY A 93 14.37 -16.56 -8.93
N GLU A 94 15.16 -16.82 -7.88
CA GLU A 94 15.27 -15.93 -6.71
C GLU A 94 15.71 -14.50 -7.09
N GLU A 95 16.55 -14.38 -8.11
CA GLU A 95 16.99 -13.10 -8.65
C GLU A 95 15.81 -12.23 -9.14
N MET A 96 14.87 -12.82 -9.87
CA MET A 96 13.70 -12.10 -10.37
C MET A 96 12.75 -11.70 -9.25
N ARG A 97 12.56 -12.57 -8.25
CA ARG A 97 11.79 -12.24 -7.04
C ARG A 97 12.42 -11.08 -6.28
N SER A 98 13.75 -11.09 -6.11
CA SER A 98 14.49 -10.03 -5.44
C SER A 98 14.33 -8.70 -6.17
N LYS A 99 14.48 -8.68 -7.49
CA LYS A 99 14.28 -7.47 -8.31
C LYS A 99 12.88 -6.88 -8.14
N TYR A 100 11.85 -7.73 -8.17
CA TYR A 100 10.47 -7.29 -7.97
C TYR A 100 10.22 -6.74 -6.56
N ARG A 101 10.75 -7.41 -5.52
CA ARG A 101 10.71 -6.92 -4.13
C ARG A 101 11.30 -5.52 -4.04
N GLN A 102 12.48 -5.32 -4.61
CA GLN A 102 13.14 -4.02 -4.59
C GLN A 102 12.36 -2.95 -5.34
N GLU A 103 11.77 -3.26 -6.49
CA GLU A 103 10.92 -2.32 -7.22
C GLU A 103 9.69 -1.90 -6.39
N MET A 104 9.04 -2.84 -5.70
CA MET A 104 7.91 -2.54 -4.83
C MET A 104 8.32 -1.67 -3.64
N ARG A 105 9.47 -1.97 -3.02
CA ARG A 105 10.05 -1.15 -1.94
C ARG A 105 10.33 0.27 -2.41
N SER A 106 10.95 0.44 -3.58
CA SER A 106 11.21 1.76 -4.15
C SER A 106 9.92 2.56 -4.38
N LYS A 107 8.86 1.94 -4.89
CA LYS A 107 7.55 2.60 -5.07
C LYS A 107 6.93 3.01 -3.74
N TYR A 108 7.01 2.15 -2.73
CA TYR A 108 6.51 2.44 -1.39
C TYR A 108 7.28 3.60 -0.75
N ILE A 109 8.61 3.55 -0.76
CA ILE A 109 9.49 4.60 -0.22
C ILE A 109 9.19 5.95 -0.86
N ASN A 110 9.17 6.01 -2.19
CA ASN A 110 8.87 7.25 -2.90
C ASN A 110 7.46 7.80 -2.60
N TRP A 111 6.50 6.92 -2.31
CA TRP A 111 5.17 7.34 -1.88
C TRP A 111 5.20 7.95 -0.47
N VAL A 112 5.82 7.27 0.51
CA VAL A 112 5.96 7.75 1.89
C VAL A 112 6.71 9.07 1.94
N ASP A 113 7.85 9.16 1.24
CA ASP A 113 8.65 10.39 1.13
C ASP A 113 7.82 11.55 0.61
N LYS A 114 7.12 11.35 -0.51
CA LYS A 114 6.29 12.39 -1.12
C LYS A 114 5.16 12.85 -0.22
N VAL A 115 4.58 11.94 0.56
CA VAL A 115 3.54 12.28 1.54
C VAL A 115 4.15 13.13 2.67
N LEU A 116 5.29 12.71 3.22
CA LEU A 116 5.98 13.42 4.30
C LEU A 116 6.47 14.81 3.87
N GLU A 117 7.03 14.94 2.66
CA GLU A 117 7.46 16.21 2.07
C GLU A 117 6.31 17.21 1.95
N LEU A 118 5.13 16.74 1.54
CA LEU A 118 3.96 17.59 1.34
C LEU A 118 3.19 17.85 2.64
N HIS A 119 3.45 17.08 3.70
CA HIS A 119 2.72 17.15 4.95
C HIS A 119 3.11 18.39 5.77
N ARG A 120 2.15 19.29 5.98
CA ARG A 120 2.32 20.58 6.64
C ARG A 120 1.85 20.59 8.09
N GLY A 121 1.03 19.62 8.49
CA GLY A 121 0.49 19.50 9.84
C GLY A 121 1.45 18.88 10.86
N SER A 122 0.93 18.77 12.08
CA SER A 122 1.45 17.88 13.13
C SER A 122 1.00 16.45 12.87
N ILE A 123 1.84 15.49 13.25
CA ILE A 123 1.54 14.07 13.12
C ILE A 123 1.24 13.58 14.54
N ASN A 124 0.06 13.01 14.78
CA ASN A 124 -0.27 12.38 16.06
C ASN A 124 -0.03 10.87 15.99
N GLU A 125 -0.44 10.24 14.89
CA GLU A 125 -0.28 8.81 14.65
C GLU A 125 0.52 8.60 13.36
N PHE A 126 1.53 7.74 13.42
CA PHE A 126 2.38 7.39 12.29
C PHE A 126 2.58 5.88 12.25
N GLY A 127 2.12 5.23 11.18
CA GLY A 127 2.18 3.79 11.02
C GLY A 127 2.87 3.39 9.71
N ILE A 128 3.87 2.53 9.76
CA ILE A 128 4.51 1.93 8.57
C ILE A 128 4.24 0.43 8.58
N TYR A 129 3.64 -0.08 7.50
CA TYR A 129 3.27 -1.49 7.35
C TYR A 129 3.74 -2.02 6.00
N PHE A 130 5.04 -2.25 5.85
CA PHE A 130 5.64 -2.74 4.61
C PHE A 130 6.99 -3.42 4.84
N ASP A 131 7.31 -4.46 4.08
CA ASP A 131 8.61 -5.14 4.17
C ASP A 131 9.73 -4.25 3.64
N LEU A 132 10.49 -3.72 4.58
CA LEU A 132 11.70 -2.96 4.35
C LEU A 132 12.85 -3.73 5.01
N ASP A 133 13.95 -3.85 4.28
CA ASP A 133 15.18 -4.50 4.74
C ASP A 133 16.23 -3.46 5.18
N ASP A 134 17.40 -3.94 5.58
CA ASP A 134 18.51 -3.11 6.04
C ASP A 134 18.99 -2.09 5.00
N ASP A 135 18.83 -2.39 3.71
CA ASP A 135 19.19 -1.48 2.61
C ASP A 135 18.36 -0.19 2.68
N ASN A 136 17.19 -0.22 3.31
CA ASN A 136 16.26 0.89 3.43
C ASN A 136 16.29 1.58 4.81
N LYS A 137 17.25 1.22 5.67
CA LYS A 137 17.37 1.74 7.04
C LYS A 137 17.47 3.27 7.11
N SER A 138 18.14 3.90 6.15
CA SER A 138 18.28 5.35 6.10
C SER A 138 16.93 6.05 5.95
N TYR A 139 16.06 5.55 5.06
CA TYR A 139 14.71 6.06 4.87
C TYR A 139 13.87 5.91 6.13
N ILE A 140 13.86 4.71 6.72
CA ILE A 140 13.13 4.45 7.98
C ILE A 140 13.59 5.41 9.08
N THR A 141 14.89 5.58 9.24
CA THR A 141 15.47 6.48 10.26
C THR A 141 15.04 7.93 10.02
N ASN A 142 15.08 8.39 8.76
CA ASN A 142 14.64 9.73 8.39
C ASN A 142 13.13 9.94 8.65
N TRP A 143 12.30 8.95 8.35
CA TRP A 143 10.86 9.00 8.60
C TRP A 143 10.54 9.08 10.09
N ILE A 144 11.22 8.27 10.91
CA ILE A 144 11.07 8.31 12.36
C ILE A 144 11.48 9.69 12.90
N HIS A 145 12.62 10.23 12.46
CA HIS A 145 13.04 11.58 12.87
C HIS A 145 12.03 12.65 12.46
N THR A 146 11.47 12.54 11.26
CA THR A 146 10.44 13.48 10.76
C THR A 146 9.17 13.40 11.58
N ALA A 147 8.71 12.19 11.92
CA ALA A 147 7.53 11.97 12.75
C ALA A 147 7.73 12.52 14.17
N LEU A 148 8.91 12.26 14.77
CA LEU A 148 9.27 12.79 16.09
C LEU A 148 9.34 14.32 16.09
N ALA A 149 9.96 14.93 15.07
CA ALA A 149 10.03 16.39 14.93
C ALA A 149 8.64 17.04 14.79
N LYS A 150 7.65 16.30 14.29
CA LYS A 150 6.26 16.75 14.11
C LYS A 150 5.34 16.39 15.28
N GLY A 151 5.88 15.81 16.36
CA GLY A 151 5.16 15.57 17.61
C GLY A 151 4.33 14.28 17.65
N VAL A 152 4.77 13.22 16.95
CA VAL A 152 4.08 11.93 16.97
C VAL A 152 3.89 11.40 18.39
N GLN A 153 2.66 10.99 18.70
CA GLN A 153 2.28 10.39 19.98
C GLN A 153 2.21 8.88 19.88
N LYS A 154 1.86 8.36 18.70
CA LYS A 154 1.71 6.95 18.43
C LYS A 154 2.52 6.56 17.20
N LEU A 155 3.51 5.70 17.39
CA LEU A 155 4.39 5.19 16.34
C LEU A 155 4.24 3.67 16.24
N GLU A 156 3.81 3.18 15.09
CA GLU A 156 3.68 1.75 14.78
C GLU A 156 4.57 1.38 13.59
N LEU A 157 5.37 0.32 13.75
CA LEU A 157 6.28 -0.18 12.71
C LEU A 157 6.08 -1.69 12.57
N ASP A 158 5.59 -2.11 11.41
CA ASP A 158 5.46 -3.52 11.03
C ASP A 158 6.14 -3.76 9.68
N PHE A 159 7.26 -4.49 9.72
CA PHE A 159 8.03 -4.84 8.53
C PHE A 159 7.81 -6.30 8.08
N ALA A 160 6.90 -7.04 8.70
CA ALA A 160 6.67 -8.46 8.39
C ALA A 160 5.70 -8.67 7.22
N HIS A 161 5.03 -7.62 6.75
CA HIS A 161 3.79 -7.72 5.97
C HIS A 161 3.93 -8.32 4.55
N PHE A 162 5.12 -8.28 3.93
CA PHE A 162 5.32 -8.82 2.58
C PHE A 162 5.34 -10.34 2.53
N LEU A 163 5.82 -10.98 3.60
CA LEU A 163 5.88 -12.44 3.65
C LEU A 163 4.49 -13.06 3.83
N MET A 164 3.50 -12.31 4.30
CA MET A 164 2.19 -12.87 4.65
C MET A 164 1.18 -12.90 3.50
N LEU A 165 1.35 -12.10 2.44
CA LEU A 165 0.35 -12.03 1.35
C LEU A 165 0.73 -12.87 0.11
N GLY A 166 1.96 -13.40 0.05
CA GLY A 166 2.38 -14.39 -0.95
C GLY A 166 2.48 -15.83 -0.43
N HIS A 167 2.32 -16.07 0.87
CA HIS A 167 2.56 -17.37 1.53
C HIS A 167 1.28 -18.03 2.08
N TYR A 168 0.10 -17.76 1.51
CA TYR A 168 -1.00 -18.73 1.56
C TYR A 168 -0.88 -19.79 0.47
N ASN A 169 0.32 -20.03 -0.06
CA ASN A 169 0.58 -21.24 -0.82
C ASN A 169 0.56 -22.38 0.19
N ALA A 170 -0.59 -23.06 0.29
CA ALA A 170 -0.69 -24.36 0.93
C ALA A 170 0.25 -25.32 0.19
N THR A 171 1.52 -25.36 0.58
CA THR A 171 2.49 -26.28 0.03
C THR A 171 2.29 -27.62 0.73
N ARG A 172 2.00 -28.66 -0.05
CA ARG A 172 1.88 -30.02 0.49
C ARG A 172 3.22 -30.60 0.95
N ASP A 173 4.34 -30.01 0.51
CA ASP A 173 5.68 -30.41 0.93
C ASP A 173 6.11 -29.70 2.20
N ILE A 174 6.42 -30.49 3.21
CA ILE A 174 6.90 -30.05 4.51
C ILE A 174 8.32 -29.46 4.45
N ASN A 175 9.17 -29.94 3.54
CA ASN A 175 10.57 -29.49 3.44
C ASN A 175 10.67 -28.04 3.00
N ASP A 176 9.76 -27.63 2.12
CA ASP A 176 9.65 -26.25 1.64
C ASP A 176 9.20 -25.30 2.78
N VAL A 177 8.26 -25.74 3.63
CA VAL A 177 7.88 -25.00 4.84
C VAL A 177 9.08 -24.82 5.79
N ILE A 178 9.87 -25.88 6.00
CA ILE A 178 11.05 -25.87 6.86
C ILE A 178 12.12 -24.92 6.30
N GLN A 179 12.43 -25.01 5.00
CA GLN A 179 13.43 -24.14 4.37
C GLN A 179 13.06 -22.67 4.52
N ARG A 180 11.79 -22.33 4.28
CA ARG A 180 11.31 -20.95 4.44
C ARG A 180 11.38 -20.45 5.87
N ALA A 181 10.87 -21.23 6.82
CA ALA A 181 10.89 -20.86 8.23
C ALA A 181 12.33 -20.64 8.73
N ASN A 182 13.28 -21.45 8.25
CA ASN A 182 14.69 -21.34 8.60
C ASN A 182 15.46 -20.25 7.86
N ALA A 183 14.96 -19.79 6.73
CA ALA A 183 15.52 -18.67 5.98
C ALA A 183 15.16 -17.31 6.59
N MET A 184 14.23 -17.28 7.54
CA MET A 184 13.86 -16.06 8.26
C MET A 184 15.05 -15.56 9.08
N ARG A 185 15.30 -14.25 8.99
CA ARG A 185 16.39 -13.58 9.71
C ARG A 185 16.18 -13.55 11.22
N TYR A 186 14.95 -13.74 11.67
CA TYR A 186 14.55 -13.76 13.08
C TYR A 186 14.00 -15.14 13.44
N GLY A 187 14.38 -15.65 14.62
CA GLY A 187 14.00 -16.99 15.10
C GLY A 187 13.82 -17.02 16.61
N LEU A 188 12.95 -16.16 17.16
CA LEU A 188 12.71 -16.12 18.60
C LEU A 188 11.78 -17.25 19.06
N ALA A 189 10.62 -17.37 18.40
CA ALA A 189 9.63 -18.40 18.66
C ALA A 189 8.95 -18.83 17.35
N THR A 190 8.59 -20.10 17.23
CA THR A 190 7.79 -20.64 16.12
C THR A 190 6.68 -21.53 16.67
N GLY A 191 5.56 -21.63 15.97
CA GLY A 191 4.41 -22.43 16.39
C GLY A 191 4.06 -23.47 15.34
N VAL A 192 4.01 -24.75 15.73
CA VAL A 192 3.70 -25.87 14.84
C VAL A 192 2.32 -26.44 15.15
N PHE A 193 1.42 -26.40 14.18
CA PHE A 193 0.08 -27.00 14.28
C PHE A 193 -0.05 -28.17 13.32
N THR A 194 -0.16 -29.39 13.85
CA THR A 194 -0.30 -30.61 13.04
C THR A 194 -1.09 -31.68 13.79
N GLY A 195 -1.83 -32.51 13.06
CA GLY A 195 -2.50 -33.70 13.60
C GLY A 195 -1.59 -34.93 13.72
N SER A 196 -0.34 -34.85 13.23
CA SER A 196 0.63 -35.96 13.25
C SER A 196 1.76 -35.71 14.25
N LEU A 197 1.94 -36.64 15.20
CA LEU A 197 3.01 -36.57 16.20
C LEU A 197 4.40 -36.67 15.56
N GLU A 198 4.55 -37.46 14.49
CA GLU A 198 5.82 -37.61 13.77
C GLU A 198 6.23 -36.29 13.09
N THR A 199 5.26 -35.61 12.49
CA THR A 199 5.46 -34.29 11.88
C THR A 199 5.84 -33.25 12.93
N ALA A 200 5.16 -33.25 14.08
CA ALA A 200 5.47 -32.34 15.18
C ALA A 200 6.91 -32.54 15.67
N ASN A 201 7.29 -33.80 15.94
CA ASN A 201 8.64 -34.15 16.40
C ASN A 201 9.74 -33.80 15.38
N THR A 202 9.43 -33.94 14.09
CA THR A 202 10.35 -33.56 13.02
C THR A 202 10.53 -32.05 12.99
N MET A 203 9.43 -31.29 12.97
CA MET A 203 9.47 -29.83 12.93
C MET A 203 10.17 -29.21 14.14
N MET A 204 9.93 -29.75 15.35
CA MET A 204 10.60 -29.31 16.59
C MET A 204 12.13 -29.41 16.50
N ARG A 205 12.69 -30.33 15.72
CA ARG A 205 14.14 -30.50 15.59
C ARG A 205 14.77 -29.71 14.46
N VAL A 206 14.03 -29.50 13.37
CA VAL A 206 14.59 -28.91 12.14
C VAL A 206 14.39 -27.41 12.06
N LEU A 207 13.48 -26.83 12.84
CA LEU A 207 13.24 -25.38 12.87
C LEU A 207 14.31 -24.64 13.68
N LYS A 208 14.81 -23.54 13.12
CA LYS A 208 15.81 -22.67 13.74
C LYS A 208 15.12 -21.53 14.49
N ALA A 209 14.60 -21.84 15.68
CA ALA A 209 14.03 -20.86 16.60
C ALA A 209 14.50 -21.12 18.04
N GLY A 210 14.46 -20.10 18.89
CA GLY A 210 14.78 -20.21 20.32
C GLY A 210 13.74 -21.04 21.08
N ILE A 211 12.48 -20.99 20.66
CA ILE A 211 11.36 -21.77 21.19
C ILE A 211 10.55 -22.32 20.01
N VAL A 212 10.16 -23.60 20.10
CA VAL A 212 9.30 -24.30 19.13
C VAL A 212 8.14 -24.95 19.86
#